data_AF-E4M9U2-F1
#
_entry.id   AF-E4M9U2-F1
#
_cell.length_a   1.000
_cell.length_b   1.000
_cell.length_c   1.000
_cell.angle_alpha   90.00
_cell.angle_beta   90.00
_cell.angle_gamma   90.00
#
_symmetry.space_group_name_H-M   'P 1'
#
loop_
_entity.id
_entity.type
_entity.pdbx_description
1 polymer ?
#
loop_
_entity_poly.entity_id
_entity_poly.type
_entity_poly.pdbx_seq_one_letter_code
_entity_poly.pdbx_strand_id
1 'polypeptide(L)'
;MNGGRDSAYLAEVERDSTGEVTIKGENIQTVYIVAKSKTVAERNGEIAIDFIVGIPAALQSSTWGLSLTPVIENNGTEEALQPLSIRGELFSDIQKRQYWQMNKYLNRMLGDSTELTSTTGLAAKYYEAYNRYIAGGQKRRADKLESTYKQTISFPYLSDPRLDSVLIRKGEIRYYYTQTYRPTKDTKRLHLFFRGRVDAIDRSRYDLSNSDTLTYTVTSMLSLLDNEPRYMLKIIDKYVEVRDRNYITFPVGRANVIDTMGQNHVQLDKIERLMDTLINQYEFFVDSITITASSSPDGSMATNNRIAGERARAIKERLVRKFGHEVDTLIRTRSIGEDWTLLKRLIRHNSDVPNWEKITDMIDQSSNLDVTEPQIRQQFPKDYAYMKEILYPQLRAVDFRYNLRRVDMVKDTVVLTVLDTTYMRGVQQLRDRDYVGALRTLNDYKCQNLAIVLLSLSYDEAAFEILEQLPPAEKNPRTDYLSAIALSRMNRPREGLEYYLKAIQADPVLKFRGNLDPEIQILYKQNNVKASW
;
A
#
# COMPACT_ATOMS: atom_id res chain seq x y z
N MET A 1 -54.35 27.44 16.68
CA MET A 1 -53.58 27.30 15.42
C MET A 1 -52.39 26.43 15.78
N ASN A 2 -52.45 25.10 15.63
CA ASN A 2 -52.60 24.28 14.41
C ASN A 2 -51.32 24.37 13.55
N GLY A 3 -50.62 23.28 13.23
CA GLY A 3 -50.78 21.87 13.63
C GLY A 3 -49.87 20.91 12.84
N GLY A 4 -49.79 19.64 13.24
CA GLY A 4 -48.88 18.59 12.67
C GLY A 4 -48.03 17.96 13.78
N ARG A 5 -48.16 16.70 14.24
CA ARG A 5 -48.51 15.39 13.64
C ARG A 5 -47.49 14.85 12.64
N ASP A 6 -47.00 13.62 12.74
CA ASP A 6 -47.06 12.55 13.78
C ASP A 6 -45.69 11.78 13.74
N SER A 7 -45.31 10.74 14.50
CA SER A 7 -45.99 9.70 15.32
C SER A 7 -44.96 9.05 16.28
N ALA A 8 -45.26 8.27 17.33
CA ALA A 8 -46.40 8.15 18.25
C ALA A 8 -46.06 7.10 19.35
N TYR A 9 -46.80 7.09 20.48
CA TYR A 9 -46.90 6.06 21.54
C TYR A 9 -45.63 5.43 22.19
N LEU A 10 -45.47 5.78 23.48
CA LEU A 10 -45.10 4.96 24.65
C LEU A 10 -43.69 4.31 24.70
N ALA A 11 -43.00 4.27 25.85
CA ALA A 11 -43.41 4.63 27.22
C ALA A 11 -42.52 5.72 27.85
N GLU A 12 -42.96 6.27 28.98
CA GLU A 12 -42.19 7.24 29.77
C GLU A 12 -40.98 6.57 30.43
N VAL A 13 -39.84 7.26 30.42
CA VAL A 13 -38.61 6.83 31.10
C VAL A 13 -38.41 7.70 32.34
N GLU A 14 -38.90 7.25 33.49
CA GLU A 14 -38.39 7.76 34.77
C GLU A 14 -36.90 7.42 34.86
N ARG A 15 -36.07 8.44 35.12
CA ARG A 15 -34.62 8.31 35.21
C ARG A 15 -34.19 8.24 36.66
N ASP A 16 -33.70 7.08 37.07
CA ASP A 16 -32.80 6.96 38.21
C ASP A 16 -31.49 7.75 37.95
N SER A 17 -30.85 8.21 39.02
CA SER A 17 -29.66 9.07 38.95
C SER A 17 -28.36 8.37 38.51
N THR A 18 -28.39 7.04 38.31
CA THR A 18 -27.26 6.24 37.81
C THR A 18 -27.35 5.85 36.33
N GLY A 19 -28.52 6.01 35.70
CA GLY A 19 -28.68 5.88 34.25
C GLY A 19 -28.81 4.46 33.69
N GLU A 20 -29.19 3.46 34.50
CA GLU A 20 -29.59 2.14 33.98
C GLU A 20 -30.90 2.19 33.18
N VAL A 21 -31.05 1.29 32.20
CA VAL A 21 -32.27 1.11 31.40
C VAL A 21 -32.73 -0.34 31.53
N THR A 22 -33.88 -0.55 32.17
CA THR A 22 -34.42 -1.87 32.48
C THR A 22 -35.80 -2.04 31.84
N ILE A 23 -35.88 -2.85 30.78
CA ILE A 23 -37.14 -3.12 30.09
C ILE A 23 -37.87 -4.29 30.77
N LYS A 24 -39.16 -4.11 31.08
CA LYS A 24 -40.04 -5.18 31.56
C LYS A 24 -40.57 -6.00 30.40
N GLY A 25 -40.20 -7.28 30.36
CA GLY A 25 -40.87 -8.34 29.60
C GLY A 25 -40.91 -9.60 30.45
N GLU A 26 -42.01 -10.35 30.42
CA GLU A 26 -42.16 -11.51 31.30
C GLU A 26 -41.27 -12.69 30.86
N ASN A 27 -40.58 -13.29 31.83
CA ASN A 27 -39.90 -14.59 31.73
C ASN A 27 -38.80 -14.75 30.65
N ILE A 28 -37.80 -13.84 30.66
CA ILE A 28 -36.37 -14.18 30.91
C ILE A 28 -35.58 -12.87 31.00
N GLN A 29 -34.66 -12.74 31.97
CA GLN A 29 -33.80 -11.56 32.09
C GLN A 29 -32.70 -11.58 31.02
N THR A 30 -32.81 -10.68 30.04
CA THR A 30 -31.90 -10.57 28.89
C THR A 30 -30.47 -10.17 29.28
N VAL A 31 -29.49 -10.59 28.48
CA VAL A 31 -28.15 -9.98 28.48
C VAL A 31 -28.28 -8.52 28.06
N TYR A 32 -27.71 -7.59 28.83
CA TYR A 32 -27.70 -6.16 28.48
C TYR A 32 -26.28 -5.71 28.11
N ILE A 33 -26.20 -4.69 27.26
CA ILE A 33 -24.94 -4.28 26.64
C ILE A 33 -24.81 -2.77 26.76
N VAL A 34 -23.68 -2.30 27.29
CA VAL A 34 -23.40 -0.87 27.45
C VAL A 34 -22.17 -0.50 26.64
N ALA A 35 -22.36 0.15 25.49
CA ALA A 35 -21.26 0.73 24.74
C ALA A 35 -20.66 1.90 25.51
N LYS A 36 -19.33 1.87 25.77
CA LYS A 36 -18.62 2.99 26.41
C LYS A 36 -18.46 4.22 25.50
N SER A 37 -18.55 4.03 24.18
CA SER A 37 -18.61 5.10 23.20
C SER A 37 -19.58 4.75 22.07
N LYS A 38 -20.27 5.76 21.54
CA LYS A 38 -21.03 5.68 20.28
C LYS A 38 -20.26 6.22 19.07
N THR A 39 -19.02 6.67 19.29
CA THR A 39 -18.14 7.21 18.26
C THR A 39 -16.74 6.61 18.36
N VAL A 40 -16.19 6.17 17.24
CA VAL A 40 -14.88 5.50 17.17
C VAL A 40 -14.06 6.11 16.04
N ALA A 41 -12.81 6.46 16.33
CA ALA A 41 -11.90 7.11 15.38
C ALA A 41 -11.01 6.09 14.69
N GLU A 42 -10.97 6.15 13.35
CA GLU A 42 -10.12 5.31 12.51
C GLU A 42 -8.64 5.66 12.70
N ARG A 43 -7.82 4.64 12.97
CA ARG A 43 -6.36 4.71 13.12
C ARG A 43 -5.74 3.50 12.43
N ASN A 44 -4.77 3.72 11.55
CA ASN A 44 -4.10 2.69 10.74
C ASN A 44 -5.07 1.79 9.94
N GLY A 45 -6.19 2.35 9.46
CA GLY A 45 -7.26 1.59 8.77
C GLY A 45 -8.10 0.70 9.69
N GLU A 46 -7.96 0.82 11.01
CA GLU A 46 -8.68 0.05 12.02
C GLU A 46 -9.44 0.96 13.01
N ILE A 47 -10.44 0.39 13.68
CA ILE A 47 -11.16 0.99 14.80
C ILE A 47 -11.25 -0.02 15.95
N ALA A 48 -11.21 0.46 17.19
CA ALA A 48 -11.51 -0.36 18.36
C ALA A 48 -13.03 -0.41 18.61
N ILE A 49 -13.61 -1.60 18.64
CA ILE A 49 -15.01 -1.84 18.96
C ILE A 49 -15.11 -2.26 20.43
N ASP A 50 -15.46 -1.30 21.29
CA ASP A 50 -15.47 -1.45 22.75
C ASP A 50 -16.90 -1.41 23.32
N PHE A 51 -17.23 -2.37 24.17
CA PHE A 51 -18.51 -2.44 24.89
C PHE A 51 -18.41 -3.29 26.16
N ILE A 52 -19.35 -3.09 27.10
CA ILE A 52 -19.53 -3.92 28.28
C ILE A 52 -20.65 -4.91 28.00
N VAL A 53 -20.40 -6.21 28.20
CA VAL A 53 -21.45 -7.24 28.21
C VAL A 53 -21.80 -7.55 29.67
N GLY A 54 -23.06 -7.27 30.05
CA GLY A 54 -23.62 -7.56 31.37
C GLY A 54 -24.45 -8.83 31.33
N ILE A 55 -23.98 -9.88 32.00
CA ILE A 55 -24.60 -11.22 31.99
C ILE A 55 -25.22 -11.49 33.37
N PRO A 56 -26.57 -11.44 33.49
CA PRO A 56 -27.26 -11.57 34.76
C PRO A 56 -27.15 -12.98 35.35
N ALA A 57 -27.20 -13.08 36.68
CA ALA A 57 -27.12 -14.35 37.41
C ALA A 57 -28.26 -15.34 37.08
N ALA A 58 -29.39 -14.85 36.51
CA ALA A 58 -30.48 -15.67 36.01
C ALA A 58 -30.08 -16.54 34.79
N LEU A 59 -29.19 -16.03 33.93
CA LEU A 59 -28.66 -16.78 32.77
C LEU A 59 -27.48 -17.71 33.12
N GLN A 60 -27.20 -17.90 34.42
CA GLN A 60 -26.08 -18.71 34.90
C GLN A 60 -26.60 -19.98 35.58
N SER A 61 -26.16 -21.15 35.09
CA SER A 61 -26.41 -22.45 35.70
C SER A 61 -25.15 -23.31 35.59
N SER A 62 -24.99 -24.29 36.49
CA SER A 62 -23.98 -25.34 36.34
C SER A 62 -24.31 -26.30 35.19
N THR A 63 -25.58 -26.35 34.76
CA THR A 63 -26.14 -27.33 33.81
C THR A 63 -26.29 -26.83 32.37
N TRP A 64 -25.80 -25.63 32.03
CA TRP A 64 -25.83 -25.14 30.64
C TRP A 64 -24.58 -24.33 30.26
N GLY A 65 -24.37 -24.14 28.97
CA GLY A 65 -23.39 -23.23 28.39
C GLY A 65 -24.09 -22.09 27.67
N LEU A 66 -23.73 -20.86 28.01
CA LEU A 66 -24.11 -19.65 27.29
C LEU A 66 -23.01 -19.31 26.27
N SER A 67 -23.41 -19.10 25.03
CA SER A 67 -22.57 -18.57 23.95
C SER A 67 -23.17 -17.26 23.43
N LEU A 68 -22.34 -16.25 23.23
CA LEU A 68 -22.72 -14.93 22.74
C LEU A 68 -21.77 -14.51 21.61
N THR A 69 -22.28 -14.41 20.39
CA THR A 69 -21.51 -13.94 19.24
C THR A 69 -21.92 -12.50 18.93
N PRO A 70 -21.02 -11.50 19.09
CA PRO A 70 -21.27 -10.17 18.55
C PRO A 70 -21.20 -10.23 17.02
N VAL A 71 -22.10 -9.53 16.35
CA VAL A 71 -22.16 -9.42 14.88
C VAL A 71 -22.16 -7.95 14.52
N ILE A 72 -21.23 -7.54 13.65
CA ILE A 72 -21.22 -6.22 13.04
C ILE A 72 -21.92 -6.32 11.69
N GLU A 73 -22.97 -5.53 11.48
CA GLU A 73 -23.45 -5.16 10.16
C GLU A 73 -22.75 -3.86 9.71
N ASN A 74 -22.19 -3.91 8.51
CA ASN A 74 -21.50 -2.83 7.82
C ASN A 74 -22.05 -2.73 6.39
N ASN A 75 -22.76 -1.65 6.07
CA ASN A 75 -23.33 -1.40 4.73
C ASN A 75 -24.10 -2.61 4.13
N GLY A 76 -24.88 -3.34 4.94
CA GLY A 76 -25.62 -4.54 4.52
C GLY A 76 -24.81 -5.84 4.47
N THR A 77 -23.54 -5.84 4.88
CA THR A 77 -22.75 -7.06 5.09
C THR A 77 -22.59 -7.38 6.57
N GLU A 78 -22.82 -8.63 6.98
CA GLU A 78 -22.63 -9.09 8.36
C GLU A 78 -21.28 -9.79 8.55
N GLU A 79 -20.58 -9.47 9.64
CA GLU A 79 -19.35 -10.13 10.08
C GLU A 79 -19.45 -10.53 11.57
N ALA A 80 -19.15 -11.78 11.89
CA ALA A 80 -19.15 -12.28 13.26
C ALA A 80 -17.80 -12.01 13.94
N LEU A 81 -17.84 -11.34 15.10
CA LEU A 81 -16.68 -11.08 15.95
C LEU A 81 -16.34 -12.31 16.84
N GLN A 82 -15.19 -12.27 17.50
CA GLN A 82 -14.74 -13.34 18.41
C GLN A 82 -15.78 -13.58 19.54
N PRO A 83 -16.36 -14.78 19.67
CA PRO A 83 -17.50 -14.99 20.56
C PRO A 83 -17.09 -15.12 22.04
N LEU A 84 -18.07 -14.97 22.93
CA LEU A 84 -17.93 -15.22 24.36
C LEU A 84 -18.60 -16.55 24.74
N SER A 85 -17.92 -17.34 25.58
CA SER A 85 -18.36 -18.62 26.12
C SER A 85 -18.33 -18.58 27.65
N ILE A 86 -19.48 -18.83 28.28
CA ILE A 86 -19.62 -18.97 29.72
C ILE A 86 -20.32 -20.29 30.01
N ARG A 87 -19.58 -21.23 30.60
CA ARG A 87 -19.98 -22.63 30.76
C ARG A 87 -20.23 -22.95 32.23
N GLY A 88 -21.35 -23.61 32.53
CA GLY A 88 -21.57 -24.21 33.84
C GLY A 88 -20.54 -25.28 34.16
N GLU A 89 -20.26 -25.50 35.45
CA GLU A 89 -19.31 -26.51 35.92
C GLU A 89 -19.61 -27.92 35.36
N LEU A 90 -20.83 -28.42 35.56
CA LEU A 90 -21.28 -29.73 35.10
C LEU A 90 -21.34 -29.82 33.57
N PHE A 91 -21.72 -28.72 32.90
CA PHE A 91 -21.68 -28.61 31.44
C PHE A 91 -20.24 -28.71 30.90
N SER A 92 -19.31 -27.98 31.52
CA SER A 92 -17.87 -28.00 31.20
C SER A 92 -17.28 -29.40 31.40
N ASP A 93 -17.66 -30.12 32.46
CA ASP A 93 -17.17 -31.48 32.72
C ASP A 93 -17.78 -32.52 31.79
N ILE A 94 -19.05 -32.37 31.39
CA ILE A 94 -19.65 -33.20 30.33
C ILE A 94 -18.94 -32.93 28.99
N GLN A 95 -18.64 -31.68 28.67
CA GLN A 95 -17.88 -31.32 27.46
C GLN A 95 -16.46 -31.90 27.47
N LYS A 96 -15.69 -31.75 28.57
CA LYS A 96 -14.38 -32.42 28.75
C LYS A 96 -14.49 -33.93 28.54
N ARG A 97 -15.54 -34.56 29.09
CA ARG A 97 -15.79 -36.01 28.98
C ARG A 97 -16.09 -36.43 27.54
N GLN A 98 -16.88 -35.67 26.78
CA GLN A 98 -17.15 -35.93 25.36
C GLN A 98 -15.85 -35.88 24.54
N TYR A 99 -15.02 -34.85 24.74
CA TYR A 99 -13.74 -34.70 24.06
C TYR A 99 -12.74 -35.81 24.46
N TRP A 100 -12.69 -36.21 25.73
CA TRP A 100 -11.87 -37.36 26.19
C TRP A 100 -12.34 -38.69 25.59
N GLN A 101 -13.65 -38.94 25.52
CA GLN A 101 -14.23 -40.13 24.88
C GLN A 101 -13.85 -40.20 23.39
N MET A 102 -13.95 -39.07 22.67
CA MET A 102 -13.53 -38.98 21.28
C MET A 102 -12.01 -39.18 21.11
N ASN A 103 -11.17 -38.65 22.02
CA ASN A 103 -9.72 -38.92 21.99
C ASN A 103 -9.45 -40.42 22.16
N LYS A 104 -10.06 -41.09 23.15
CA LYS A 104 -9.89 -42.55 23.32
C LYS A 104 -10.41 -43.36 22.11
N TYR A 105 -11.45 -42.90 21.42
CA TYR A 105 -11.95 -43.50 20.17
C TYR A 105 -10.96 -43.35 19.00
N LEU A 106 -10.47 -42.13 18.75
CA LEU A 106 -9.49 -41.83 17.70
C LEU A 106 -8.15 -42.54 17.96
N ASN A 107 -7.65 -42.52 19.19
CA ASN A 107 -6.46 -43.25 19.62
C ASN A 107 -6.54 -44.75 19.23
N ARG A 108 -7.67 -45.41 19.52
CA ARG A 108 -7.92 -46.81 19.14
C ARG A 108 -7.98 -47.04 17.62
N MET A 109 -8.36 -46.03 16.83
CA MET A 109 -8.38 -46.11 15.36
C MET A 109 -7.00 -45.86 14.73
N LEU A 110 -6.22 -44.93 15.30
CA LEU A 110 -4.95 -44.49 14.74
C LEU A 110 -3.76 -45.39 15.12
N GLY A 111 -3.86 -46.09 16.26
CA GLY A 111 -2.74 -46.79 16.90
C GLY A 111 -1.99 -45.92 17.93
N ASP A 112 -2.63 -44.85 18.39
CA ASP A 112 -2.05 -43.78 19.21
C ASP A 112 -2.44 -43.94 20.70
N SER A 113 -1.56 -43.52 21.60
CA SER A 113 -1.74 -43.57 23.06
C SER A 113 -1.81 -42.17 23.70
N THR A 114 -1.49 -41.10 22.97
CA THR A 114 -1.35 -39.74 23.52
C THR A 114 -2.63 -39.19 24.13
N GLU A 115 -2.47 -38.50 25.26
CA GLU A 115 -3.56 -37.84 25.96
C GLU A 115 -4.03 -36.57 25.25
N LEU A 116 -5.21 -36.08 25.61
CA LEU A 116 -5.80 -34.91 24.98
C LEU A 116 -5.23 -33.62 25.59
N THR A 117 -4.30 -32.98 24.87
CA THR A 117 -3.68 -31.71 25.30
C THR A 117 -4.44 -30.45 24.83
N SER A 118 -5.17 -30.53 23.71
CA SER A 118 -5.91 -29.39 23.15
C SER A 118 -7.03 -29.82 22.20
N THR A 119 -8.04 -28.96 22.01
CA THR A 119 -9.10 -29.14 21.01
C THR A 119 -8.54 -29.24 19.59
N THR A 120 -7.53 -28.43 19.26
CA THR A 120 -6.78 -28.49 17.98
C THR A 120 -6.10 -29.85 17.79
N GLY A 121 -5.52 -30.43 18.84
CA GLY A 121 -4.96 -31.79 18.80
C GLY A 121 -6.00 -32.86 18.48
N LEU A 122 -7.21 -32.75 19.02
CA LEU A 122 -8.31 -33.66 18.67
C LEU A 122 -8.75 -33.49 17.20
N ALA A 123 -8.85 -32.24 16.73
CA ALA A 123 -9.19 -31.94 15.34
C ALA A 123 -8.15 -32.50 14.36
N ALA A 124 -6.85 -32.40 14.69
CA ALA A 124 -5.77 -32.99 13.89
C ALA A 124 -5.92 -34.53 13.79
N LYS A 125 -6.12 -35.23 14.92
CA LYS A 125 -6.37 -36.68 14.93
C LYS A 125 -7.64 -37.07 14.16
N TYR A 126 -8.70 -36.27 14.25
CA TYR A 126 -9.93 -36.48 13.50
C TYR A 126 -9.68 -36.40 11.99
N TYR A 127 -9.02 -35.34 11.52
CA TYR A 127 -8.70 -35.19 10.10
C TYR A 127 -7.70 -36.25 9.61
N GLU A 128 -6.74 -36.67 10.42
CA GLU A 128 -5.84 -37.77 10.08
C GLU A 128 -6.62 -39.09 9.86
N ALA A 129 -7.49 -39.46 10.82
CA ALA A 129 -8.30 -40.67 10.72
C ALA A 129 -9.29 -40.61 9.54
N TYR A 130 -9.91 -39.46 9.31
CA TYR A 130 -10.83 -39.24 8.19
C TYR A 130 -10.11 -39.35 6.85
N ASN A 131 -8.99 -38.65 6.67
CA ASN A 131 -8.20 -38.67 5.45
C ASN A 131 -7.60 -40.07 5.18
N ARG A 132 -7.18 -40.80 6.23
CA ARG A 132 -6.73 -42.20 6.14
C ARG A 132 -7.83 -43.12 5.59
N TYR A 133 -9.10 -42.91 5.96
CA TYR A 133 -10.22 -43.65 5.37
C TYR A 133 -10.56 -43.22 3.94
N ILE A 134 -10.55 -41.91 3.63
CA ILE A 134 -10.84 -41.41 2.27
C ILE A 134 -9.77 -41.87 1.27
N ALA A 135 -8.49 -41.72 1.59
CA ALA A 135 -7.38 -42.18 0.74
C ALA A 135 -7.40 -43.71 0.55
N GLY A 136 -7.83 -44.47 1.56
CA GLY A 136 -8.05 -45.91 1.48
C GLY A 136 -9.36 -46.34 0.80
N GLY A 137 -10.11 -45.43 0.17
CA GLY A 137 -11.39 -45.70 -0.50
C GLY A 137 -12.57 -46.06 0.43
N GLN A 138 -12.37 -46.01 1.75
CA GLN A 138 -13.28 -46.53 2.77
C GLN A 138 -14.35 -45.52 3.18
N LYS A 139 -15.05 -44.90 2.21
CA LYS A 139 -16.00 -43.79 2.46
C LYS A 139 -17.01 -44.09 3.58
N ARG A 140 -17.63 -45.28 3.59
CA ARG A 140 -18.56 -45.71 4.67
C ARG A 140 -17.96 -45.67 6.09
N ARG A 141 -16.63 -45.77 6.25
CA ARG A 141 -15.95 -45.62 7.54
C ARG A 141 -15.67 -44.15 7.88
N ALA A 142 -15.37 -43.30 6.89
CA ALA A 142 -15.28 -41.85 7.06
C ALA A 142 -16.66 -41.27 7.45
N ASP A 143 -17.73 -41.64 6.74
CA ASP A 143 -19.12 -41.25 7.06
C ASP A 143 -19.50 -41.68 8.49
N LYS A 144 -19.10 -42.89 8.92
CA LYS A 144 -19.33 -43.39 10.27
C LYS A 144 -18.50 -42.66 11.33
N LEU A 145 -17.25 -42.28 11.01
CA LEU A 145 -16.40 -41.48 11.90
C LEU A 145 -17.00 -40.10 12.12
N GLU A 146 -17.43 -39.41 11.07
CA GLU A 146 -18.11 -38.11 11.16
C GLU A 146 -19.42 -38.21 11.95
N SER A 147 -20.24 -39.23 11.70
CA SER A 147 -21.46 -39.50 12.47
C SER A 147 -21.17 -39.75 13.95
N THR A 148 -20.13 -40.54 14.27
CA THR A 148 -19.68 -40.78 15.65
C THR A 148 -19.19 -39.47 16.30
N TYR A 149 -18.44 -38.65 15.58
CA TYR A 149 -17.96 -37.34 16.06
C TYR A 149 -19.13 -36.42 16.46
N LYS A 150 -20.12 -36.27 15.58
CA LYS A 150 -21.34 -35.47 15.84
C LYS A 150 -22.22 -36.04 16.97
N GLN A 151 -22.21 -37.35 17.19
CA GLN A 151 -22.96 -37.99 18.28
C GLN A 151 -22.25 -37.88 19.64
N THR A 152 -20.93 -38.04 19.68
CA THR A 152 -20.11 -37.94 20.90
C THR A 152 -19.97 -36.48 21.35
N ILE A 153 -19.59 -35.57 20.45
CA ILE A 153 -19.39 -34.15 20.79
C ILE A 153 -20.67 -33.39 20.48
N SER A 154 -21.60 -33.41 21.43
CA SER A 154 -22.84 -32.64 21.37
C SER A 154 -22.62 -31.16 21.65
N PHE A 155 -21.56 -30.82 22.40
CA PHE A 155 -21.22 -29.46 22.81
C PHE A 155 -19.79 -29.13 22.35
N PRO A 156 -19.57 -28.71 21.09
CA PRO A 156 -18.25 -28.30 20.63
C PRO A 156 -17.77 -27.04 21.39
N TYR A 157 -16.46 -26.93 21.61
CA TYR A 157 -15.87 -25.64 22.01
C TYR A 157 -16.00 -24.63 20.86
N LEU A 158 -16.12 -23.35 21.19
CA LEU A 158 -16.08 -22.28 20.20
C LEU A 158 -14.68 -22.17 19.58
N SER A 159 -14.61 -21.78 18.31
CA SER A 159 -13.35 -21.42 17.67
C SER A 159 -12.96 -20.01 18.08
N ASP A 160 -11.72 -19.83 18.51
CA ASP A 160 -11.10 -18.54 18.85
C ASP A 160 -11.99 -17.56 19.68
N PRO A 161 -12.50 -17.99 20.85
CA PRO A 161 -13.38 -17.15 21.67
C PRO A 161 -12.60 -16.04 22.38
N ARG A 162 -13.17 -14.82 22.41
CA ARG A 162 -12.62 -13.66 23.16
C ARG A 162 -12.63 -13.90 24.67
N LEU A 163 -13.54 -14.76 25.14
CA LEU A 163 -13.63 -15.27 26.49
C LEU A 163 -14.12 -16.73 26.44
N ASP A 164 -13.42 -17.64 27.10
CA ASP A 164 -13.99 -18.91 27.54
C ASP A 164 -13.81 -19.06 29.04
N SER A 165 -14.91 -19.18 29.78
CA SER A 165 -14.92 -19.16 31.24
C SER A 165 -15.86 -20.23 31.81
N VAL A 166 -15.54 -20.72 33.01
CA VAL A 166 -16.35 -21.68 33.75
C VAL A 166 -16.92 -21.01 35.01
N LEU A 167 -18.22 -21.16 35.24
CA LEU A 167 -18.94 -20.55 36.37
C LEU A 167 -18.57 -21.22 37.70
N ILE A 168 -17.70 -20.57 38.48
CA ILE A 168 -17.31 -21.01 39.84
C ILE A 168 -18.32 -20.53 40.91
N ARG A 169 -18.95 -19.36 40.70
CA ARG A 169 -19.99 -18.79 41.56
C ARG A 169 -21.03 -18.05 40.71
N LYS A 170 -22.29 -18.01 41.14
CA LYS A 170 -23.30 -17.13 40.52
C LYS A 170 -23.10 -15.70 41.01
N GLY A 171 -23.25 -14.74 40.09
CA GLY A 171 -23.14 -13.31 40.36
C GLY A 171 -23.17 -12.54 39.04
N GLU A 172 -23.41 -11.23 39.07
CA GLU A 172 -23.44 -10.45 37.83
C GLU A 172 -22.03 -10.41 37.18
N ILE A 173 -21.93 -10.76 35.89
CA ILE A 173 -20.65 -10.76 35.16
C ILE A 173 -20.63 -9.57 34.20
N ARG A 174 -19.69 -8.64 34.43
CA ARG A 174 -19.38 -7.52 33.52
C ARG A 174 -18.08 -7.82 32.77
N TYR A 175 -18.18 -8.17 31.49
CA TYR A 175 -17.01 -8.36 30.62
C TYR A 175 -16.76 -7.12 29.77
N TYR A 176 -15.53 -6.59 29.82
CA TYR A 176 -15.08 -5.51 28.95
C TYR A 176 -14.58 -6.09 27.64
N TYR A 177 -15.41 -6.02 26.60
CA TYR A 177 -15.03 -6.41 25.25
C TYR A 177 -14.27 -5.27 24.57
N THR A 178 -13.24 -5.66 23.82
CA THR A 178 -12.54 -4.83 22.85
C THR A 178 -12.03 -5.73 21.73
N GLN A 179 -12.19 -5.33 20.46
CA GLN A 179 -11.58 -5.98 19.29
C GLN A 179 -11.34 -4.93 18.21
N THR A 180 -10.27 -5.07 17.42
CA THR A 180 -10.08 -4.22 16.23
C THR A 180 -10.96 -4.71 15.06
N TYR A 181 -11.50 -3.76 14.32
CA TYR A 181 -12.29 -3.97 13.10
C TYR A 181 -11.76 -3.07 11.98
N ARG A 182 -11.83 -3.51 10.72
CA ARG A 182 -11.37 -2.75 9.55
C ARG A 182 -12.55 -2.17 8.77
N PRO A 183 -12.78 -0.84 8.82
CA PRO A 183 -13.85 -0.20 8.05
C PRO A 183 -13.67 -0.38 6.54
N THR A 184 -14.78 -0.50 5.80
CA THR A 184 -14.75 -0.42 4.33
C THR A 184 -14.65 1.04 3.91
N LYS A 185 -14.39 1.29 2.62
CA LYS A 185 -14.21 2.66 2.11
C LYS A 185 -15.41 3.58 2.42
N ASP A 186 -16.62 3.03 2.40
CA ASP A 186 -17.90 3.73 2.57
C ASP A 186 -18.47 3.65 4.01
N THR A 187 -17.76 3.02 4.96
CA THR A 187 -18.24 2.82 6.34
C THR A 187 -18.30 4.13 7.13
N LYS A 188 -19.52 4.65 7.34
CA LYS A 188 -19.81 5.84 8.18
C LYS A 188 -20.44 5.47 9.53
N ARG A 189 -21.19 4.36 9.56
CA ARG A 189 -21.80 3.77 10.75
C ARG A 189 -21.61 2.27 10.73
N LEU A 190 -21.62 1.66 11.91
CA LEU A 190 -21.65 0.22 12.11
C LEU A 190 -22.75 -0.12 13.10
N HIS A 191 -23.44 -1.22 12.83
CA HIS A 191 -24.54 -1.72 13.64
C HIS A 191 -24.09 -3.03 14.31
N LEU A 192 -23.94 -3.01 15.64
CA LEU A 192 -23.50 -4.15 16.43
C LEU A 192 -24.71 -4.73 17.18
N PHE A 193 -25.01 -5.99 16.93
CA PHE A 193 -26.02 -6.76 17.67
C PHE A 193 -25.44 -8.11 18.10
N PHE A 194 -26.17 -8.85 18.93
CA PHE A 194 -25.74 -10.17 19.40
C PHE A 194 -26.64 -11.28 18.90
N ARG A 195 -26.01 -12.38 18.48
CA ARG A 195 -26.66 -13.71 18.36
C ARG A 195 -26.23 -14.53 19.58
N GLY A 196 -27.17 -14.78 20.48
CA GLY A 196 -26.93 -15.54 21.70
C GLY A 196 -27.58 -16.92 21.66
N ARG A 197 -26.99 -17.89 22.35
CA ARG A 197 -27.56 -19.24 22.47
C ARG A 197 -27.16 -19.91 23.78
N VAL A 198 -28.13 -20.56 24.40
CA VAL A 198 -27.95 -21.46 25.55
C VAL A 198 -28.10 -22.90 25.07
N ASP A 199 -27.08 -23.73 25.31
CA ASP A 199 -27.12 -25.18 25.13
C ASP A 199 -27.10 -25.83 26.54
N ALA A 200 -28.07 -26.67 26.88
CA ALA A 200 -28.15 -27.35 28.18
C ALA A 200 -27.72 -28.83 28.11
N ILE A 201 -27.33 -29.42 29.25
CA ILE A 201 -26.78 -30.80 29.30
C ILE A 201 -27.78 -31.89 28.87
N ASP A 202 -29.08 -31.61 28.92
CA ASP A 202 -30.17 -32.47 28.43
C ASP A 202 -30.34 -32.41 26.90
N ARG A 203 -29.52 -31.60 26.21
CA ARG A 203 -29.57 -31.26 24.77
C ARG A 203 -30.75 -30.36 24.37
N SER A 204 -31.46 -29.76 25.33
CA SER A 204 -32.32 -28.61 25.01
C SER A 204 -31.46 -27.42 24.58
N ARG A 205 -32.01 -26.61 23.69
CA ARG A 205 -31.38 -25.44 23.09
C ARG A 205 -32.36 -24.28 23.12
N TYR A 206 -31.88 -23.12 23.52
CA TYR A 206 -32.63 -21.87 23.47
C TYR A 206 -31.75 -20.80 22.82
N ASP A 207 -32.08 -20.47 21.56
CA ASP A 207 -31.48 -19.32 20.89
C ASP A 207 -32.11 -18.04 21.47
N LEU A 208 -31.27 -17.11 21.93
CA LEU A 208 -31.71 -15.85 22.50
C LEU A 208 -32.15 -14.90 21.38
N SER A 209 -33.25 -14.18 21.59
CA SER A 209 -33.65 -13.05 20.75
C SER A 209 -32.46 -12.09 20.55
N ASN A 210 -32.29 -11.58 19.33
CA ASN A 210 -31.26 -10.59 19.04
C ASN A 210 -31.37 -9.41 20.02
N SER A 211 -30.24 -8.94 20.53
CA SER A 211 -30.19 -7.75 21.38
C SER A 211 -30.59 -6.48 20.60
N ASP A 212 -30.91 -5.42 21.33
CA ASP A 212 -30.91 -4.07 20.77
C ASP A 212 -29.59 -3.79 20.02
N THR A 213 -29.70 -3.06 18.91
CA THR A 213 -28.58 -2.80 18.00
C THR A 213 -27.84 -1.53 18.41
N LEU A 214 -26.61 -1.71 18.91
CA LEU A 214 -25.70 -0.61 19.19
C LEU A 214 -25.24 0.02 17.87
N THR A 215 -25.35 1.34 17.74
CA THR A 215 -24.88 2.06 16.55
C THR A 215 -23.61 2.84 16.89
N TYR A 216 -22.52 2.49 16.21
CA TYR A 216 -21.25 3.19 16.25
C TYR A 216 -21.15 4.16 15.05
N THR A 217 -20.71 5.39 15.29
CA THR A 217 -20.34 6.35 14.24
C THR A 217 -18.83 6.31 14.06
N VAL A 218 -18.36 6.17 12.81
CA VAL A 218 -16.92 6.13 12.51
C VAL A 218 -16.45 7.52 12.11
N THR A 219 -15.52 8.12 12.86
CA THR A 219 -14.74 9.27 12.36
C THR A 219 -13.46 8.79 11.71
N SER A 220 -12.97 9.54 10.73
CA SER A 220 -11.77 9.21 9.97
C SER A 220 -11.07 10.52 9.58
N MET A 221 -9.75 10.48 9.39
CA MET A 221 -9.00 11.65 8.92
C MET A 221 -9.32 12.00 7.46
N LEU A 222 -9.88 11.06 6.71
CA LEU A 222 -10.34 11.25 5.33
C LEU A 222 -11.47 12.28 5.18
N SER A 223 -12.18 12.67 6.24
CA SER A 223 -13.13 13.80 6.20
C SER A 223 -12.51 15.16 6.55
N LEU A 224 -11.18 15.24 6.64
CA LEU A 224 -10.40 16.49 6.54
C LEU A 224 -9.62 16.59 5.21
N LEU A 225 -9.74 15.57 4.35
CA LEU A 225 -9.06 15.47 3.06
C LEU A 225 -9.32 16.72 2.20
N ASP A 226 -8.27 17.33 1.70
CA ASP A 226 -8.40 18.29 0.61
C ASP A 226 -8.64 17.52 -0.69
N ASN A 227 -9.67 17.93 -1.43
CA ASN A 227 -10.13 17.29 -2.65
C ASN A 227 -9.96 18.19 -3.88
N GLU A 228 -9.37 19.38 -3.72
CA GLU A 228 -9.15 20.30 -4.83
C GLU A 228 -8.06 19.79 -5.78
N PRO A 229 -8.21 20.00 -7.10
CA PRO A 229 -7.23 19.57 -8.09
C PRO A 229 -5.96 20.43 -8.01
N ARG A 230 -4.83 19.83 -7.58
CA ARG A 230 -3.52 20.49 -7.67
C ARG A 230 -3.07 20.55 -9.13
N TYR A 231 -2.62 21.72 -9.56
CA TYR A 231 -2.04 21.94 -10.88
C TYR A 231 -0.53 22.17 -10.78
N MET A 232 0.20 21.83 -11.85
CA MET A 232 1.62 22.09 -11.99
C MET A 232 1.93 22.85 -13.29
N LEU A 233 3.04 23.58 -13.31
CA LEU A 233 3.52 24.27 -14.51
C LEU A 233 4.30 23.28 -15.38
N LYS A 234 3.75 22.93 -16.55
CA LYS A 234 4.45 22.17 -17.58
C LYS A 234 5.04 23.15 -18.60
N ILE A 235 6.37 23.23 -18.61
CA ILE A 235 7.12 23.95 -19.63
C ILE A 235 7.12 23.11 -20.91
N ILE A 236 6.70 23.70 -22.02
CA ILE A 236 6.79 23.13 -23.36
C ILE A 236 7.75 24.01 -24.15
N ASP A 237 8.86 23.45 -24.59
CA ASP A 237 9.81 24.11 -25.50
C ASP A 237 9.56 23.68 -26.95
N LYS A 238 9.66 24.66 -27.85
CA LYS A 238 9.41 24.55 -29.29
C LYS A 238 10.50 23.74 -29.98
N TYR A 239 11.75 23.98 -29.60
CA TYR A 239 12.91 23.26 -30.09
C TYR A 239 13.24 22.13 -29.13
N VAL A 240 13.31 20.90 -29.65
CA VAL A 240 13.55 19.69 -28.86
C VAL A 240 14.73 18.93 -29.47
N GLU A 241 15.63 18.45 -28.62
CA GLU A 241 16.79 17.68 -29.05
C GLU A 241 16.65 16.22 -28.58
N VAL A 242 16.57 15.28 -29.53
CA VAL A 242 16.61 13.84 -29.24
C VAL A 242 18.00 13.31 -29.56
N ARG A 243 18.61 12.58 -28.60
CA ARG A 243 19.89 11.88 -28.79
C ARG A 243 19.67 10.38 -28.79
N ASP A 244 20.35 9.68 -29.70
CA ASP A 244 20.33 8.22 -29.73
C ASP A 244 21.68 7.62 -30.11
N ARG A 245 22.27 6.79 -29.25
CA ARG A 245 23.56 6.12 -29.49
C ARG A 245 23.34 4.67 -29.89
N ASN A 246 23.97 4.26 -30.99
CA ASN A 246 23.80 2.93 -31.58
C ASN A 246 25.17 2.26 -31.81
N TYR A 247 25.22 0.95 -31.65
CA TYR A 247 26.47 0.16 -31.68
C TYR A 247 26.47 -0.76 -32.91
N ILE A 248 26.89 -0.20 -34.04
CA ILE A 248 26.84 -0.88 -35.35
C ILE A 248 28.18 -1.57 -35.59
N THR A 249 28.12 -2.88 -35.84
CA THR A 249 29.27 -3.72 -36.13
C THR A 249 29.67 -3.56 -37.60
N PHE A 250 30.94 -3.25 -37.87
CA PHE A 250 31.48 -3.13 -39.22
C PHE A 250 32.62 -4.12 -39.45
N PRO A 251 32.83 -4.60 -40.69
CA PRO A 251 34.02 -5.38 -41.02
C PRO A 251 35.31 -4.59 -40.75
N VAL A 252 36.37 -5.29 -40.36
CA VAL A 252 37.68 -4.68 -40.03
C VAL A 252 38.20 -3.87 -41.23
N GLY A 253 38.62 -2.63 -40.96
CA GLY A 253 39.11 -1.70 -41.99
C GLY A 253 38.05 -1.13 -42.95
N ARG A 254 36.76 -1.44 -42.75
CA ARG A 254 35.67 -1.05 -43.68
C ARG A 254 34.53 -0.29 -42.99
N ALA A 255 33.68 0.30 -43.84
CA ALA A 255 32.48 1.04 -43.47
C ALA A 255 31.17 0.42 -44.01
N ASN A 256 31.24 -0.68 -44.75
CA ASN A 256 30.05 -1.37 -45.29
C ASN A 256 29.15 -1.87 -44.14
N VAL A 257 27.89 -1.44 -44.15
CA VAL A 257 26.84 -1.95 -43.27
C VAL A 257 26.43 -3.34 -43.74
N ILE A 258 26.33 -4.30 -42.82
CA ILE A 258 25.90 -5.68 -43.10
C ILE A 258 24.89 -6.09 -42.02
N ASP A 259 23.61 -6.19 -42.38
CA ASP A 259 22.48 -6.38 -41.46
C ASP A 259 22.61 -7.65 -40.58
N THR A 260 23.17 -8.72 -41.14
CA THR A 260 23.42 -10.01 -40.47
C THR A 260 24.69 -10.04 -39.60
N MET A 261 25.49 -8.98 -39.58
CA MET A 261 26.73 -8.94 -38.79
C MET A 261 26.44 -8.55 -37.34
N GLY A 262 26.63 -9.49 -36.41
CA GLY A 262 26.37 -9.25 -34.98
C GLY A 262 24.90 -8.89 -34.73
N GLN A 263 24.67 -7.80 -33.99
CA GLN A 263 23.31 -7.31 -33.67
C GLN A 263 22.87 -6.14 -34.57
N ASN A 264 23.43 -6.04 -35.79
CA ASN A 264 23.17 -4.92 -36.69
C ASN A 264 21.69 -4.75 -37.03
N HIS A 265 20.96 -5.82 -37.38
CA HIS A 265 19.52 -5.75 -37.64
C HIS A 265 18.75 -5.05 -36.50
N VAL A 266 18.96 -5.44 -35.23
CA VAL A 266 18.29 -4.81 -34.06
C VAL A 266 18.60 -3.31 -33.95
N GLN A 267 19.87 -2.93 -34.16
CA GLN A 267 20.31 -1.53 -34.07
C GLN A 267 19.77 -0.69 -35.24
N LEU A 268 19.74 -1.25 -36.44
CA LEU A 268 19.22 -0.60 -37.64
C LEU A 268 17.69 -0.47 -37.55
N ASP A 269 16.97 -1.51 -37.15
CA ASP A 269 15.53 -1.44 -36.87
C ASP A 269 15.20 -0.41 -35.78
N LYS A 270 16.07 -0.23 -34.78
CA LYS A 270 15.90 0.80 -33.73
C LYS A 270 16.05 2.21 -34.29
N ILE A 271 17.13 2.48 -35.04
CA ILE A 271 17.34 3.77 -35.73
C ILE A 271 16.18 4.06 -36.67
N GLU A 272 15.81 3.09 -37.51
CA GLU A 272 14.80 3.25 -38.55
C GLU A 272 13.40 3.46 -37.93
N ARG A 273 13.02 2.78 -36.84
CA ARG A 273 11.75 3.04 -36.14
C ARG A 273 11.72 4.40 -35.43
N LEU A 274 12.84 4.84 -34.83
CA LEU A 274 12.93 6.18 -34.24
C LEU A 274 12.79 7.26 -35.33
N MET A 275 13.50 7.09 -36.44
CA MET A 275 13.48 8.01 -37.56
C MET A 275 12.11 8.07 -38.26
N ASP A 276 11.45 6.92 -38.43
CA ASP A 276 10.08 6.84 -38.94
C ASP A 276 9.10 7.57 -38.01
N THR A 277 9.19 7.32 -36.71
CA THR A 277 8.39 8.03 -35.69
C THR A 277 8.58 9.55 -35.77
N LEU A 278 9.83 10.02 -35.89
CA LEU A 278 10.14 11.45 -35.92
C LEU A 278 9.79 12.16 -37.23
N ILE A 279 9.69 11.43 -38.35
CA ILE A 279 9.30 11.98 -39.66
C ILE A 279 7.78 11.93 -39.87
N ASN A 280 7.12 10.87 -39.40
CA ASN A 280 5.70 10.62 -39.64
C ASN A 280 4.77 11.18 -38.54
N GLN A 281 5.31 11.72 -37.44
CA GLN A 281 4.51 12.39 -36.40
C GLN A 281 4.21 13.85 -36.72
N TYR A 282 2.92 14.18 -36.80
CA TYR A 282 2.41 15.55 -36.97
C TYR A 282 2.72 16.54 -35.81
N GLU A 283 3.46 16.13 -34.77
CA GLU A 283 3.84 16.99 -33.64
C GLU A 283 5.13 17.80 -33.91
N PHE A 284 6.01 17.34 -34.81
CA PHE A 284 7.33 17.94 -35.04
C PHE A 284 7.71 18.04 -36.53
N PHE A 285 8.37 19.13 -36.88
CA PHE A 285 9.28 19.20 -38.03
C PHE A 285 10.68 18.72 -37.61
N VAL A 286 11.34 17.93 -38.44
CA VAL A 286 12.76 17.59 -38.28
C VAL A 286 13.60 18.68 -38.95
N ASP A 287 14.15 19.62 -38.18
CA ASP A 287 14.97 20.71 -38.72
C ASP A 287 16.37 20.23 -39.14
N SER A 288 16.95 19.23 -38.46
CA SER A 288 18.16 18.51 -38.92
C SER A 288 18.48 17.24 -38.14
N ILE A 289 19.21 16.32 -38.78
CA ILE A 289 19.76 15.10 -38.17
C ILE A 289 21.28 15.16 -38.27
N THR A 290 22.01 15.07 -37.16
CA THR A 290 23.47 14.91 -37.16
C THR A 290 23.85 13.48 -36.79
N ILE A 291 24.48 12.76 -37.73
CA ILE A 291 25.03 11.42 -37.53
C ILE A 291 26.52 11.58 -37.26
N THR A 292 26.98 11.22 -36.06
CA THR A 292 28.39 11.29 -35.67
C THR A 292 28.90 9.89 -35.38
N ALA A 293 29.89 9.43 -36.14
CA ALA A 293 30.52 8.14 -35.88
C ALA A 293 31.83 8.28 -35.12
N SER A 294 32.15 7.24 -34.35
CA SER A 294 33.40 7.07 -33.61
C SER A 294 34.01 5.68 -33.86
N SER A 295 35.31 5.59 -33.55
CA SER A 295 36.13 4.39 -33.55
C SER A 295 36.83 4.27 -32.19
N SER A 296 37.24 3.05 -31.86
CA SER A 296 38.26 2.80 -30.85
C SER A 296 39.65 3.21 -31.35
N PRO A 297 40.61 3.50 -30.44
CA PRO A 297 41.97 3.90 -30.80
C PRO A 297 42.86 2.69 -31.14
N ASP A 298 42.38 1.73 -31.94
CA ASP A 298 43.19 0.61 -32.41
C ASP A 298 43.57 0.78 -33.89
N GLY A 299 44.76 1.35 -34.11
CA GLY A 299 45.25 1.78 -35.43
C GLY A 299 45.91 3.15 -35.33
N SER A 300 45.97 3.90 -36.44
CA SER A 300 46.32 5.32 -36.42
C SER A 300 45.09 6.20 -36.48
N MET A 301 45.10 7.31 -35.75
CA MET A 301 44.00 8.26 -35.64
C MET A 301 43.52 8.77 -37.01
N ALA A 302 44.43 9.00 -37.95
CA ALA A 302 44.09 9.38 -39.33
C ALA A 302 43.24 8.30 -40.04
N THR A 303 43.55 7.02 -39.83
CA THR A 303 42.80 5.88 -40.36
C THR A 303 41.46 5.74 -39.65
N ASN A 304 41.45 5.83 -38.32
CA ASN A 304 40.26 5.65 -37.48
C ASN A 304 39.24 6.78 -37.68
N ASN A 305 39.69 8.01 -37.93
CA ASN A 305 38.87 9.16 -38.33
C ASN A 305 38.30 9.02 -39.74
N ARG A 306 39.11 8.60 -40.73
CA ARG A 306 38.61 8.33 -42.09
C ARG A 306 37.52 7.27 -42.09
N ILE A 307 37.77 6.14 -41.42
CA ILE A 307 36.82 5.01 -41.34
C ILE A 307 35.54 5.42 -40.59
N ALA A 308 35.63 6.17 -39.50
CA ALA A 308 34.45 6.70 -38.82
C ALA A 308 33.62 7.62 -39.74
N GLY A 309 34.26 8.56 -40.46
CA GLY A 309 33.57 9.41 -41.45
C GLY A 309 32.90 8.61 -42.58
N GLU A 310 33.52 7.52 -43.04
CA GLU A 310 32.93 6.60 -44.01
C GLU A 310 31.75 5.81 -43.43
N ARG A 311 31.81 5.38 -42.17
CA ARG A 311 30.70 4.69 -41.47
C ARG A 311 29.47 5.59 -41.32
N ALA A 312 29.68 6.84 -40.92
CA ALA A 312 28.59 7.83 -40.84
C ALA A 312 27.92 8.05 -42.21
N ARG A 313 28.71 8.08 -43.29
CA ARG A 313 28.20 8.19 -44.67
C ARG A 313 27.43 6.95 -45.10
N ALA A 314 27.96 5.74 -44.87
CA ALA A 314 27.27 4.50 -45.24
C ALA A 314 25.90 4.35 -44.54
N ILE A 315 25.79 4.84 -43.30
CA ILE A 315 24.50 4.91 -42.58
C ILE A 315 23.58 5.99 -43.16
N LYS A 316 24.07 7.20 -43.48
CA LYS A 316 23.28 8.21 -44.22
C LYS A 316 22.74 7.63 -45.53
N GLU A 317 23.59 7.01 -46.34
CA GLU A 317 23.21 6.40 -47.62
C GLU A 317 22.16 5.28 -47.48
N ARG A 318 22.15 4.55 -46.36
CA ARG A 318 21.09 3.57 -46.06
C ARG A 318 19.77 4.26 -45.76
N LEU A 319 19.79 5.27 -44.90
CA LEU A 319 18.59 5.98 -44.45
C LEU A 319 17.95 6.78 -45.61
N VAL A 320 18.75 7.44 -46.45
CA VAL A 320 18.27 8.11 -47.67
C VAL A 320 17.63 7.11 -48.66
N ARG A 321 18.18 5.90 -48.78
CA ARG A 321 17.57 4.82 -49.59
C ARG A 321 16.25 4.28 -49.02
N LYS A 322 16.01 4.39 -47.71
CA LYS A 322 14.76 3.95 -47.06
C LYS A 322 13.69 5.04 -47.01
N PHE A 323 14.07 6.28 -46.69
CA PHE A 323 13.14 7.37 -46.38
C PHE A 323 13.01 8.44 -47.49
N GLY A 324 13.77 8.32 -48.59
CA GLY A 324 13.70 9.24 -49.72
C GLY A 324 14.85 10.24 -49.81
N HIS A 325 15.02 10.81 -51.00
CA HIS A 325 16.10 11.75 -51.32
C HIS A 325 15.97 13.11 -50.61
N GLU A 326 14.75 13.48 -50.23
CA GLU A 326 14.39 14.68 -49.48
C GLU A 326 15.19 14.77 -48.17
N VAL A 327 15.31 13.63 -47.50
CA VAL A 327 15.95 13.48 -46.18
C VAL A 327 17.47 13.62 -46.26
N ASP A 328 18.09 13.51 -47.44
CA ASP A 328 19.52 13.75 -47.62
C ASP A 328 19.92 15.15 -47.12
N THR A 329 19.09 16.15 -47.40
CA THR A 329 19.30 17.55 -47.01
C THR A 329 19.29 17.76 -45.49
N LEU A 330 18.52 16.94 -44.77
CA LEU A 330 18.39 16.99 -43.30
C LEU A 330 19.58 16.31 -42.61
N ILE A 331 20.16 15.27 -43.21
CA ILE A 331 21.22 14.46 -42.60
C ILE A 331 22.62 15.05 -42.86
N ARG A 332 23.29 15.48 -41.78
CA ARG A 332 24.70 15.88 -41.76
C ARG A 332 25.56 14.81 -41.08
N THR A 333 26.59 14.33 -41.77
CA THR A 333 27.54 13.34 -41.23
C THR A 333 28.76 14.01 -40.61
N ARG A 334 29.19 13.54 -39.44
CA ARG A 334 30.43 13.93 -38.75
C ARG A 334 31.21 12.70 -38.29
N SER A 335 32.47 12.92 -37.96
CA SER A 335 33.36 11.95 -37.34
C SER A 335 34.01 12.60 -36.11
N ILE A 336 34.15 11.86 -35.02
CA ILE A 336 35.03 12.20 -33.90
C ILE A 336 36.42 11.55 -34.10
N GLY A 337 36.52 10.53 -34.94
CA GLY A 337 37.65 9.62 -34.94
C GLY A 337 37.63 8.79 -33.67
N GLU A 338 38.55 9.07 -32.75
CA GLU A 338 38.76 8.25 -31.56
C GLU A 338 38.15 8.92 -30.33
N ASP A 339 37.18 8.25 -29.69
CA ASP A 339 36.46 8.81 -28.54
C ASP A 339 37.24 8.61 -27.22
N TRP A 340 38.42 9.27 -27.15
CA TRP A 340 39.29 9.28 -25.98
C TRP A 340 38.60 9.86 -24.72
N THR A 341 37.58 10.71 -24.91
CA THR A 341 36.79 11.28 -23.80
C THR A 341 35.88 10.22 -23.17
N LEU A 342 35.18 9.43 -23.97
CA LEU A 342 34.41 8.28 -23.46
C LEU A 342 35.32 7.19 -22.92
N LEU A 343 36.45 6.90 -23.58
CA LEU A 343 37.38 5.86 -23.10
C LEU A 343 37.87 6.15 -21.68
N LYS A 344 38.32 7.38 -21.39
CA LYS A 344 38.69 7.78 -20.01
C LYS A 344 37.52 7.61 -19.03
N ARG A 345 36.28 7.89 -19.43
CA ARG A 345 35.09 7.70 -18.58
C ARG A 345 34.78 6.22 -18.30
N LEU A 346 34.91 5.36 -19.31
CA LEU A 346 34.71 3.91 -19.17
C LEU A 346 35.79 3.25 -18.30
N ILE A 347 37.01 3.79 -18.31
CA ILE A 347 38.14 3.31 -17.50
C ILE A 347 38.02 3.76 -16.02
N ARG A 348 37.70 5.04 -15.75
CA ARG A 348 37.72 5.65 -14.39
C ARG A 348 36.81 5.03 -13.33
N HIS A 349 35.87 4.17 -13.71
CA HIS A 349 34.90 3.54 -12.79
C HIS A 349 34.79 2.02 -12.98
N ASN A 350 35.79 1.38 -13.59
CA ASN A 350 35.79 -0.07 -13.85
C ASN A 350 36.82 -0.80 -12.99
N SER A 351 36.36 -1.72 -12.14
CA SER A 351 37.20 -2.57 -11.27
C SER A 351 38.17 -3.47 -12.03
N ASP A 352 37.84 -3.83 -13.27
CA ASP A 352 38.61 -4.75 -14.10
C ASP A 352 39.80 -4.05 -14.80
N VAL A 353 39.90 -2.72 -14.65
CA VAL A 353 41.01 -1.88 -15.14
C VAL A 353 41.76 -1.28 -13.93
N PRO A 354 42.52 -2.09 -13.17
CA PRO A 354 43.09 -1.66 -11.89
C PRO A 354 44.14 -0.53 -12.00
N ASN A 355 44.74 -0.29 -13.17
CA ASN A 355 45.66 0.83 -13.40
C ASN A 355 44.97 2.06 -14.01
N TRP A 356 43.65 2.22 -13.83
CA TRP A 356 42.85 3.27 -14.49
C TRP A 356 43.44 4.67 -14.35
N GLU A 357 43.95 5.06 -13.17
CA GLU A 357 44.56 6.38 -12.92
C GLU A 357 45.70 6.63 -13.92
N LYS A 358 46.74 5.79 -13.84
CA LYS A 358 47.95 5.83 -14.68
C LYS A 358 47.63 5.78 -16.17
N ILE A 359 46.65 4.95 -16.57
CA ILE A 359 46.22 4.85 -17.96
C ILE A 359 45.55 6.15 -18.41
N THR A 360 44.73 6.80 -17.56
CA THR A 360 44.18 8.13 -17.92
C THR A 360 45.20 9.25 -17.85
N ASP A 361 46.19 9.19 -16.95
CA ASP A 361 47.30 10.15 -16.88
C ASP A 361 48.17 10.09 -18.15
N MET A 362 48.48 8.88 -18.65
CA MET A 362 49.20 8.72 -19.93
C MET A 362 48.45 9.31 -21.12
N ILE A 363 47.11 9.28 -21.11
CA ILE A 363 46.27 9.90 -22.14
C ILE A 363 46.25 11.42 -21.96
N ASP A 364 46.11 11.91 -20.72
CA ASP A 364 46.02 13.34 -20.40
C ASP A 364 47.37 14.09 -20.52
N GLN A 365 48.50 13.39 -20.46
CA GLN A 365 49.85 13.93 -20.66
C GLN A 365 50.41 13.73 -22.10
N SER A 366 49.66 13.09 -22.99
CA SER A 366 50.17 12.74 -24.33
C SER A 366 50.20 13.92 -25.30
N SER A 367 51.33 14.07 -26.00
CA SER A 367 51.47 14.92 -27.19
C SER A 367 51.21 14.19 -28.51
N ASN A 368 51.11 12.85 -28.50
CA ASN A 368 50.81 12.04 -29.68
C ASN A 368 50.13 10.72 -29.30
N LEU A 369 48.81 10.67 -29.48
CA LEU A 369 47.97 9.54 -29.06
C LEU A 369 48.20 8.25 -29.88
N ASP A 370 48.69 8.33 -31.12
CA ASP A 370 49.10 7.18 -31.94
C ASP A 370 50.27 6.39 -31.29
N VAL A 371 51.04 7.02 -30.41
CA VAL A 371 52.13 6.38 -29.65
C VAL A 371 51.66 5.90 -28.28
N THR A 372 50.60 6.52 -27.73
CA THR A 372 50.09 6.22 -26.38
C THR A 372 49.33 4.90 -26.30
N GLU A 373 48.55 4.47 -27.31
CA GLU A 373 47.94 3.12 -27.30
C GLU A 373 49.00 2.01 -27.26
N PRO A 374 50.06 2.02 -28.12
CA PRO A 374 51.15 1.07 -28.02
C PRO A 374 51.88 1.08 -26.67
N GLN A 375 52.04 2.24 -26.04
CA GLN A 375 52.66 2.35 -24.71
C GLN A 375 51.78 1.75 -23.60
N ILE A 376 50.48 2.06 -23.57
CA ILE A 376 49.50 1.46 -22.65
C ILE A 376 49.49 -0.07 -22.82
N ARG A 377 49.52 -0.56 -24.07
CA ARG A 377 49.59 -1.99 -24.40
C ARG A 377 50.84 -2.68 -23.87
N GLN A 378 52.00 -2.01 -23.89
CA GLN A 378 53.26 -2.55 -23.38
C GLN A 378 53.32 -2.52 -21.84
N GLN A 379 52.87 -1.42 -21.23
CA GLN A 379 52.99 -1.19 -19.79
C GLN A 379 51.89 -1.88 -18.96
N PHE A 380 50.68 -1.98 -19.52
CA PHE A 380 49.50 -2.55 -18.86
C PHE A 380 48.81 -3.62 -19.76
N PRO A 381 49.50 -4.71 -20.12
CA PRO A 381 49.01 -5.64 -21.14
C PRO A 381 47.71 -6.39 -20.78
N LYS A 382 47.42 -6.58 -19.48
CA LYS A 382 46.15 -7.18 -19.01
C LYS A 382 44.99 -6.20 -19.15
N ASP A 383 45.14 -5.02 -18.57
CA ASP A 383 44.19 -3.91 -18.62
C ASP A 383 43.89 -3.53 -20.09
N TYR A 384 44.91 -3.47 -20.95
CA TYR A 384 44.76 -3.26 -22.39
C TYR A 384 43.97 -4.37 -23.09
N ALA A 385 44.20 -5.64 -22.75
CA ALA A 385 43.44 -6.75 -23.35
C ALA A 385 41.95 -6.62 -23.02
N TYR A 386 41.62 -6.36 -21.75
CA TYR A 386 40.24 -6.07 -21.32
C TYR A 386 39.66 -4.84 -22.01
N MET A 387 40.42 -3.73 -22.07
CA MET A 387 40.01 -2.51 -22.79
C MET A 387 39.66 -2.82 -24.26
N LYS A 388 40.48 -3.64 -24.93
CA LYS A 388 40.29 -4.01 -26.34
C LYS A 388 39.10 -4.94 -26.58
N GLU A 389 38.84 -5.86 -25.65
CA GLU A 389 37.76 -6.84 -25.75
C GLU A 389 36.40 -6.25 -25.34
N ILE A 390 36.34 -5.47 -24.27
CA ILE A 390 35.09 -5.05 -23.61
C ILE A 390 34.76 -3.56 -23.84
N LEU A 391 35.76 -2.66 -23.82
CA LEU A 391 35.52 -1.21 -23.87
C LEU A 391 35.60 -0.63 -25.29
N TYR A 392 36.56 -1.07 -26.10
CA TYR A 392 36.75 -0.61 -27.49
C TYR A 392 35.53 -0.84 -28.38
N PRO A 393 34.75 -1.93 -28.28
CA PRO A 393 33.47 -2.06 -28.98
C PRO A 393 32.47 -0.93 -28.67
N GLN A 394 32.47 -0.37 -27.46
CA GLN A 394 31.58 0.72 -27.03
C GLN A 394 32.02 2.10 -27.58
N LEU A 395 33.28 2.22 -28.03
CA LEU A 395 33.80 3.37 -28.76
C LEU A 395 33.47 3.32 -30.27
N ARG A 396 33.03 2.17 -30.79
CA ARG A 396 32.65 1.98 -32.20
C ARG A 396 31.17 2.28 -32.40
N ALA A 397 30.77 3.50 -32.03
CA ALA A 397 29.37 3.91 -31.99
C ALA A 397 29.00 4.87 -33.13
N VAL A 398 27.69 4.98 -33.35
CA VAL A 398 27.06 5.99 -34.20
C VAL A 398 26.04 6.74 -33.34
N ASP A 399 26.37 7.98 -32.98
CA ASP A 399 25.50 8.90 -32.25
C ASP A 399 24.64 9.70 -33.22
N PHE A 400 23.33 9.67 -33.02
CA PHE A 400 22.35 10.51 -33.69
C PHE A 400 21.96 11.66 -32.77
N ARG A 401 21.87 12.87 -33.34
CA ARG A 401 21.24 14.05 -32.73
C ARG A 401 20.18 14.56 -33.69
N TYR A 402 18.91 14.42 -33.33
CA TYR A 402 17.77 14.96 -34.06
C TYR A 402 17.39 16.30 -33.42
N ASN A 403 17.45 17.37 -34.22
CA ASN A 403 16.96 18.69 -33.82
C ASN A 403 15.55 18.85 -34.39
N LEU A 404 14.58 19.00 -33.51
CA LEU A 404 13.14 18.99 -33.81
C LEU A 404 12.53 20.34 -33.46
N ARG A 405 11.49 20.73 -34.19
CA ARG A 405 10.71 21.94 -33.94
C ARG A 405 9.22 21.65 -33.98
N ARG A 406 8.50 21.96 -32.91
CA ARG A 406 7.07 21.71 -32.78
C ARG A 406 6.25 22.40 -33.88
N VAL A 407 5.27 21.67 -34.43
CA VAL A 407 4.29 22.21 -35.37
C VAL A 407 3.39 23.23 -34.65
N ASP A 408 2.95 24.27 -35.36
CA ASP A 408 2.09 25.39 -34.93
C ASP A 408 2.54 26.21 -33.69
N MET A 409 3.66 25.87 -33.06
CA MET A 409 4.16 26.54 -31.87
C MET A 409 4.92 27.83 -32.22
N VAL A 410 4.23 28.97 -32.10
CA VAL A 410 4.77 30.30 -32.44
C VAL A 410 5.88 30.74 -31.49
N LYS A 411 5.61 30.77 -30.16
CA LYS A 411 6.58 31.15 -29.11
C LYS A 411 7.60 30.03 -28.90
N ASP A 412 8.83 30.38 -28.54
CA ASP A 412 9.89 29.38 -28.35
C ASP A 412 9.72 28.54 -27.07
N THR A 413 9.08 29.10 -26.05
CA THR A 413 8.63 28.39 -24.84
C THR A 413 7.18 28.77 -24.51
N VAL A 414 6.37 27.80 -24.09
CA VAL A 414 5.01 27.99 -23.56
C VAL A 414 4.92 27.29 -22.21
N VAL A 415 4.49 28.03 -21.18
CA VAL A 415 4.18 27.47 -19.87
C VAL A 415 2.69 27.16 -19.80
N LEU A 416 2.35 25.90 -19.55
CA LEU A 416 0.97 25.43 -19.40
C LEU A 416 0.69 25.04 -17.96
N THR A 417 -0.44 25.51 -17.40
CA THR A 417 -0.98 24.98 -16.15
C THR A 417 -1.72 23.67 -16.44
N VAL A 418 -1.18 22.54 -16.00
CA VAL A 418 -1.74 21.20 -16.23
C VAL A 418 -2.12 20.53 -14.91
N LEU A 419 -3.12 19.65 -14.93
CA LEU A 419 -3.51 18.87 -13.75
C LEU A 419 -2.36 17.96 -13.32
N ASP A 420 -2.01 17.97 -12.04
CA ASP A 420 -1.05 17.01 -11.50
C ASP A 420 -1.74 15.66 -11.26
N THR A 421 -1.64 14.78 -12.25
CA THR A 421 -2.20 13.43 -12.21
C THR A 421 -1.49 12.52 -11.19
N THR A 422 -0.28 12.85 -10.76
CA THR A 422 0.43 12.09 -9.71
C THR A 422 -0.14 12.44 -8.34
N TYR A 423 -0.33 13.74 -8.05
CA TYR A 423 -1.02 14.21 -6.84
C TYR A 423 -2.43 13.61 -6.76
N MET A 424 -3.23 13.71 -7.83
CA MET A 424 -4.60 13.20 -7.83
C MET A 424 -4.68 11.68 -7.64
N ARG A 425 -3.68 10.91 -8.13
CA ARG A 425 -3.56 9.48 -7.81
C ARG A 425 -3.33 9.26 -6.32
N GLY A 426 -2.45 10.04 -5.68
CA GLY A 426 -2.21 9.97 -4.24
C GLY A 426 -3.45 10.31 -3.39
N VAL A 427 -4.22 11.31 -3.80
CA VAL A 427 -5.52 11.65 -3.18
C VAL A 427 -6.54 10.52 -3.34
N GLN A 428 -6.54 9.82 -4.48
CA GLN A 428 -7.39 8.64 -4.66
C GLN A 428 -6.94 7.45 -3.81
N GLN A 429 -5.63 7.18 -3.70
CA GLN A 429 -5.09 6.16 -2.79
C GLN A 429 -5.49 6.40 -1.33
N LEU A 430 -5.53 7.67 -0.87
CA LEU A 430 -6.09 8.05 0.44
C LEU A 430 -7.55 7.63 0.60
N ARG A 431 -8.42 7.95 -0.38
CA ARG A 431 -9.85 7.60 -0.35
C ARG A 431 -10.07 6.08 -0.29
N ASP A 432 -9.26 5.33 -1.05
CA ASP A 432 -9.28 3.87 -1.11
C ASP A 432 -8.55 3.20 0.08
N ARG A 433 -8.05 3.99 1.05
CA ARG A 433 -7.33 3.56 2.26
C ARG A 433 -6.01 2.82 2.00
N ASP A 434 -5.43 2.98 0.81
CA ASP A 434 -4.05 2.65 0.51
C ASP A 434 -3.10 3.71 1.12
N TYR A 435 -3.05 3.76 2.45
CA TYR A 435 -2.23 4.74 3.18
C TYR A 435 -0.73 4.60 2.87
N VAL A 436 -0.24 3.39 2.58
CA VAL A 436 1.17 3.13 2.27
C VAL A 436 1.53 3.56 0.85
N GLY A 437 0.68 3.30 -0.14
CA GLY A 437 0.87 3.80 -1.49
C GLY A 437 0.62 5.30 -1.61
N ALA A 438 -0.34 5.85 -0.86
CA ALA A 438 -0.55 7.28 -0.73
C ALA A 438 0.67 7.98 -0.12
N LEU A 439 1.30 7.41 0.92
CA LEU A 439 2.54 7.94 1.50
C LEU A 439 3.64 8.04 0.43
N ARG A 440 3.84 6.99 -0.36
CA ARG A 440 4.82 6.96 -1.46
C ARG A 440 4.54 7.98 -2.56
N THR A 441 3.27 8.19 -2.92
CA THR A 441 2.88 9.15 -3.96
C THR A 441 2.88 10.61 -3.45
N LEU A 442 2.53 10.85 -2.17
CA LEU A 442 2.34 12.20 -1.62
C LEU A 442 3.53 12.74 -0.81
N ASN A 443 4.55 11.94 -0.50
CA ASN A 443 5.68 12.35 0.34
C ASN A 443 6.33 13.67 -0.10
N ASP A 444 6.53 13.84 -1.41
CA ASP A 444 7.33 14.95 -1.96
C ASP A 444 6.51 16.26 -2.04
N TYR A 445 5.19 16.19 -1.85
CA TYR A 445 4.28 17.33 -1.93
C TYR A 445 4.22 18.16 -0.64
N LYS A 446 4.66 17.59 0.51
CA LYS A 446 4.78 18.26 1.82
C LYS A 446 3.57 19.14 2.20
N CYS A 447 2.36 18.62 1.99
CA CYS A 447 1.08 19.35 2.07
C CYS A 447 0.11 18.76 3.12
N GLN A 448 -1.05 19.41 3.33
CA GLN A 448 -2.12 18.93 4.23
C GLN A 448 -2.48 17.45 4.02
N ASN A 449 -2.61 17.01 2.77
CA ASN A 449 -2.97 15.62 2.47
C ASN A 449 -1.87 14.61 2.86
N LEU A 450 -0.59 15.00 2.83
CA LEU A 450 0.48 14.17 3.40
C LEU A 450 0.36 14.06 4.93
N ALA A 451 0.07 15.16 5.63
CA ALA A 451 -0.17 15.12 7.07
C ALA A 451 -1.37 14.21 7.44
N ILE A 452 -2.40 14.15 6.59
CA ILE A 452 -3.52 13.20 6.74
C ILE A 452 -3.06 11.75 6.55
N VAL A 453 -2.17 11.43 5.60
CA VAL A 453 -1.56 10.09 5.51
C VAL A 453 -0.82 9.75 6.80
N LEU A 454 0.03 10.66 7.29
CA LEU A 454 0.87 10.45 8.46
C LEU A 454 0.04 10.25 9.73
N LEU A 455 -0.98 11.09 9.98
CA LEU A 455 -1.96 10.90 11.08
C LEU A 455 -2.80 9.62 10.93
N SER A 456 -3.06 9.17 9.70
CA SER A 456 -3.75 7.90 9.46
C SER A 456 -2.87 6.70 9.79
N LEU A 457 -1.55 6.81 9.62
CA LEU A 457 -0.55 5.80 9.97
C LEU A 457 -0.03 5.91 11.42
N SER A 458 -0.56 6.83 12.23
CA SER A 458 -0.09 7.18 13.59
C SER A 458 1.37 7.69 13.64
N TYR A 459 1.86 8.32 12.56
CA TYR A 459 3.13 9.05 12.52
C TYR A 459 2.89 10.52 12.93
N ASP A 460 2.38 10.71 14.15
CA ASP A 460 1.78 11.98 14.59
C ASP A 460 2.80 13.13 14.70
N GLU A 461 4.05 12.84 15.08
CA GLU A 461 5.15 13.82 15.16
C GLU A 461 5.54 14.33 13.77
N ALA A 462 5.84 13.44 12.83
CA ALA A 462 6.12 13.79 11.44
C ALA A 462 4.93 14.50 10.76
N ALA A 463 3.69 14.18 11.14
CA ALA A 463 2.52 14.92 10.66
C ALA A 463 2.52 16.37 11.15
N PHE A 464 2.86 16.60 12.42
CA PHE A 464 2.97 17.94 13.00
C PHE A 464 4.10 18.75 12.35
N GLU A 465 5.28 18.15 12.11
CA GLU A 465 6.38 18.81 11.39
C GLU A 465 5.94 19.31 10.00
N ILE A 466 5.24 18.47 9.23
CA ILE A 466 4.69 18.86 7.92
C ILE A 466 3.70 20.02 8.05
N LEU A 467 2.80 19.99 9.03
CA LEU A 467 1.79 21.03 9.26
C LEU A 467 2.41 22.37 9.70
N GLU A 468 3.46 22.32 10.52
CA GLU A 468 4.23 23.50 10.94
C GLU A 468 5.03 24.11 9.78
N GLN A 469 5.59 23.27 8.90
CA GLN A 469 6.39 23.71 7.75
C GLN A 469 5.55 24.16 6.53
N LEU A 470 4.21 24.03 6.55
CA LEU A 470 3.37 24.44 5.42
C LEU A 470 3.57 25.92 5.01
N PRO A 471 3.56 26.23 3.71
CA PRO A 471 3.53 27.61 3.22
C PRO A 471 2.34 28.39 3.82
N PRO A 472 2.46 29.71 4.06
CA PRO A 472 1.36 30.53 4.61
C PRO A 472 0.06 30.47 3.80
N ALA A 473 0.13 30.16 2.50
CA ALA A 473 -1.03 29.99 1.62
C ALA A 473 -1.72 28.61 1.73
N GLU A 474 -1.03 27.57 2.23
CA GLU A 474 -1.64 26.25 2.49
C GLU A 474 -2.20 26.13 3.93
N LYS A 475 -1.80 27.02 4.86
CA LYS A 475 -2.28 27.03 6.26
C LYS A 475 -3.72 27.55 6.36
N ASN A 476 -4.60 26.71 6.91
CA ASN A 476 -6.04 26.92 6.96
C ASN A 476 -6.67 26.25 8.21
N PRO A 477 -7.99 26.39 8.48
CA PRO A 477 -8.61 25.85 9.70
C PRO A 477 -8.48 24.33 9.85
N ARG A 478 -8.43 23.57 8.74
CA ARG A 478 -8.22 22.12 8.78
C ARG A 478 -6.79 21.76 9.15
N THR A 479 -5.77 22.53 8.71
CA THR A 479 -4.38 22.28 9.13
C THR A 479 -4.20 22.57 10.62
N ASP A 480 -4.83 23.62 11.14
CA ASP A 480 -4.82 23.89 12.58
C ASP A 480 -5.52 22.77 13.38
N TYR A 481 -6.65 22.25 12.88
CA TYR A 481 -7.34 21.11 13.50
C TYR A 481 -6.50 19.81 13.46
N LEU A 482 -5.79 19.54 12.35
CA LEU A 482 -4.88 18.40 12.24
C LEU A 482 -3.69 18.54 13.22
N SER A 483 -3.16 19.75 13.42
CA SER A 483 -2.13 20.01 14.43
C SER A 483 -2.65 19.74 15.85
N ALA A 484 -3.89 20.10 16.14
CA ALA A 484 -4.52 19.80 17.43
C ALA A 484 -4.67 18.30 17.71
N ILE A 485 -5.02 17.50 16.69
CA ILE A 485 -5.04 16.03 16.78
C ILE A 485 -3.63 15.50 17.08
N ALA A 486 -2.63 15.95 16.30
CA ALA A 486 -1.23 15.51 16.44
C ALA A 486 -0.70 15.80 17.86
N LEU A 487 -0.88 17.03 18.34
CA LEU A 487 -0.46 17.47 19.67
C LEU A 487 -1.21 16.74 20.79
N SER A 488 -2.50 16.44 20.61
CA SER A 488 -3.25 15.61 21.57
C SER A 488 -2.66 14.20 21.70
N ARG A 489 -2.33 13.56 20.57
CA ARG A 489 -1.71 12.22 20.54
C ARG A 489 -0.29 12.20 21.11
N MET A 490 0.49 13.25 20.84
CA MET A 490 1.81 13.49 21.46
C MET A 490 1.73 13.91 22.95
N ASN A 491 0.56 13.90 23.58
CA ASN A 491 0.34 14.32 24.97
C ASN A 491 0.85 15.75 25.27
N ARG A 492 0.65 16.65 24.30
CA ARG A 492 0.89 18.11 24.36
C ARG A 492 -0.44 18.89 24.36
N PRO A 493 -1.33 18.70 25.35
CA PRO A 493 -2.72 19.14 25.26
C PRO A 493 -2.92 20.66 25.34
N ARG A 494 -1.99 21.43 25.90
CA ARG A 494 -2.09 22.89 25.99
C ARG A 494 -2.00 23.51 24.60
N GLU A 495 -0.89 23.22 23.92
CA GLU A 495 -0.64 23.64 22.53
C GLU A 495 -1.72 23.10 21.59
N GLY A 496 -2.13 21.83 21.76
CA GLY A 496 -3.21 21.25 20.97
C GLY A 496 -4.54 21.97 21.14
N LEU A 497 -4.86 22.47 22.34
CA LEU A 497 -6.07 23.27 22.58
C LEU A 497 -5.99 24.64 21.90
N GLU A 498 -4.83 25.30 21.91
CA GLU A 498 -4.63 26.58 21.23
C GLU A 498 -4.88 26.45 19.71
N TYR A 499 -4.29 25.42 19.08
CA TYR A 499 -4.54 25.09 17.68
C TYR A 499 -6.02 24.74 17.40
N TYR A 500 -6.68 23.98 18.28
CA TYR A 500 -8.11 23.64 18.11
C TYR A 500 -9.03 24.87 18.26
N LEU A 501 -8.76 25.75 19.24
CA LEU A 501 -9.54 26.98 19.43
C LEU A 501 -9.39 27.93 18.24
N LYS A 502 -8.17 28.07 17.70
CA LYS A 502 -7.89 28.80 16.45
C LYS A 502 -8.66 28.20 15.26
N ALA A 503 -8.67 26.87 15.14
CA ALA A 503 -9.40 26.17 14.07
C ALA A 503 -10.91 26.45 14.13
N ILE A 504 -11.56 26.27 15.29
CA ILE A 504 -13.02 26.48 15.41
C ILE A 504 -13.43 27.97 15.40
N GLN A 505 -12.50 28.89 15.68
CA GLN A 505 -12.74 30.33 15.50
C GLN A 505 -12.80 30.71 14.01
N ALA A 506 -12.02 30.04 13.16
CA ALA A 506 -11.96 30.31 11.72
C ALA A 506 -12.94 29.45 10.89
N ASP A 507 -13.23 28.21 11.31
CA ASP A 507 -14.31 27.37 10.79
C ASP A 507 -15.12 26.73 11.94
N PRO A 508 -16.23 27.35 12.36
CA PRO A 508 -17.10 26.83 13.42
C PRO A 508 -17.69 25.44 13.16
N VAL A 509 -17.71 24.95 11.90
CA VAL A 509 -18.21 23.60 11.59
C VAL A 509 -17.31 22.52 12.23
N LEU A 510 -16.02 22.83 12.42
CA LEU A 510 -15.06 21.95 13.09
C LEU A 510 -15.41 21.68 14.57
N LYS A 511 -16.24 22.50 15.23
CA LYS A 511 -16.76 22.20 16.59
C LYS A 511 -17.59 20.91 16.58
N PHE A 512 -18.47 20.72 15.58
CA PHE A 512 -19.28 19.51 15.46
C PHE A 512 -18.43 18.27 15.22
N ARG A 513 -17.28 18.43 14.54
CA ARG A 513 -16.28 17.37 14.38
C ARG A 513 -15.53 17.08 15.68
N GLY A 514 -15.13 18.10 16.43
CA GLY A 514 -14.43 17.95 17.71
C GLY A 514 -15.25 17.26 18.79
N ASN A 515 -16.58 17.33 18.70
CA ASN A 515 -17.50 16.54 19.55
C ASN A 515 -17.49 15.03 19.23
N LEU A 516 -16.89 14.62 18.11
CA LEU A 516 -16.81 13.23 17.66
C LEU A 516 -15.39 12.65 17.75
N ASP A 517 -14.34 13.46 17.57
CA ASP A 517 -12.95 13.00 17.65
C ASP A 517 -12.46 12.93 19.12
N PRO A 518 -12.04 11.76 19.64
CA PRO A 518 -11.67 11.58 21.04
C PRO A 518 -10.41 12.36 21.44
N GLU A 519 -9.52 12.64 20.49
CA GLU A 519 -8.37 13.52 20.67
C GLU A 519 -8.77 14.91 21.19
N ILE A 520 -9.88 15.47 20.72
CA ILE A 520 -10.36 16.79 21.16
C ILE A 520 -10.98 16.72 22.57
N GLN A 521 -11.61 15.60 22.91
CA GLN A 521 -12.12 15.35 24.26
C GLN A 521 -10.99 15.23 25.30
N ILE A 522 -9.83 14.70 24.89
CA ILE A 522 -8.60 14.70 25.70
C ILE A 522 -8.10 16.14 25.93
N LEU A 523 -8.09 17.00 24.90
CA LEU A 523 -7.70 18.41 25.03
C LEU A 523 -8.56 19.15 26.07
N TYR A 524 -9.89 19.05 25.98
CA TYR A 524 -10.78 19.66 26.98
C TYR A 524 -10.51 19.14 28.39
N LYS A 525 -10.44 17.81 28.55
CA LYS A 525 -10.26 17.14 29.85
C LYS A 525 -8.92 17.49 30.52
N GLN A 526 -7.80 17.43 29.79
CA GLN A 526 -6.47 17.66 30.36
C GLN A 526 -6.19 19.14 30.65
N ASN A 527 -6.91 20.08 30.02
CA ASN A 527 -6.82 21.52 30.32
C ASN A 527 -7.88 22.00 31.34
N ASN A 528 -8.69 21.11 31.92
CA ASN A 528 -9.80 21.44 32.82
C ASN A 528 -10.87 22.37 32.23
N VAL A 529 -10.97 22.45 30.90
CA VAL A 529 -11.97 23.28 30.21
C VAL A 529 -13.26 22.50 30.08
N LYS A 530 -14.36 23.04 30.63
CA LYS A 530 -15.70 22.49 30.40
C LYS A 530 -16.06 22.66 28.93
N ALA A 531 -16.38 21.55 28.25
CA ALA A 531 -16.96 21.60 26.92
C ALA A 531 -18.27 22.41 26.96
N SER A 532 -18.32 23.51 26.22
CA SER A 532 -19.55 24.26 25.98
C SER A 532 -20.34 23.54 24.89
N TRP A 533 -21.37 22.82 25.29
CA TRP A 533 -22.28 22.09 24.40
C TRP A 533 -23.01 23.06 23.46
#